data_AF-A0A2N2NQZ5-F1
#
_entry.id   AF-A0A2N2NQZ5-F1
#
_cell.length_a   1.000
_cell.length_b   1.000
_cell.length_c   1.000
_cell.angle_alpha   90.00
_cell.angle_beta   90.00
_cell.angle_gamma   90.00
#
_symmetry.space_group_name_H-M   'P 1'
#
loop_
_entity.id
_entity.type
_entity.pdbx_description
1 polymer ?
#
loop_
_entity_poly.entity_id
_entity_poly.type
_entity_poly.pdbx_seq_one_letter_code
_entity_poly.pdbx_strand_id
1 'polypeptide(L)'
;MCRMRNWTLFGQASMQNFDVIIIGGGFLGLSTAYQLSKMGVKTLLLEAGDIGGGTSASCSGRAQTCEGHLDPLNIQIIRDGLARHETLEEELGARYDWRKIGLFLLIRSEELWQRWQERSAILTPAGIPTEVVDRVALQKAEPNMNTSHLLGAAYSVEGMLDPLKFSLAYANAAQRQGAVILGRSKVTGFEVKNHQITAVKTKNTVYRAEKVAVMAGAWTSKVTRMAGVSVPVHFTHAEALVTERIPPMIYNNVELADFYETIHGKAKAVAIGVHPQLNGTLDISEAVTTTDQLHKGVSAWGVTSISKELVRLYPSLEKVRIVRTWGRPTSFTPDEEPLIGWVPGIDNLFVGTSLVITITTVPLLSEWMALMIQGKQSPVSMDEYSPTRFAVPAL
;
A
#
# COMPACT_ATOMS: atom_id res chain seq x y z
N MET A 1 -16.91 -24.87 23.53
CA MET A 1 -15.75 -25.69 23.14
C MET A 1 -15.52 -25.55 21.63
N CYS A 2 -14.68 -24.59 21.24
CA CYS A 2 -14.41 -24.29 19.83
C CYS A 2 -13.23 -25.14 19.37
N ARG A 3 -13.44 -26.02 18.37
CA ARG A 3 -12.37 -26.83 17.77
C ARG A 3 -11.40 -25.89 17.05
N MET A 4 -10.19 -25.75 17.59
CA MET A 4 -9.03 -25.23 16.86
C MET A 4 -8.84 -26.08 15.61
N ARG A 5 -8.97 -25.48 14.42
CA ARG A 5 -8.67 -26.15 13.15
C ARG A 5 -7.18 -26.45 13.11
N ASN A 6 -6.87 -27.72 12.85
CA ASN A 6 -5.51 -28.24 12.75
C ASN A 6 -4.70 -27.45 11.73
N TRP A 7 -3.61 -26.85 12.18
CA TRP A 7 -2.50 -26.45 11.32
C TRP A 7 -1.84 -27.73 10.85
N THR A 8 -1.93 -28.03 9.55
CA THR A 8 -1.27 -29.20 8.98
C THR A 8 0.25 -29.05 9.16
N LEU A 9 0.78 -29.73 10.16
CA LEU A 9 2.21 -29.95 10.32
C LEU A 9 2.65 -30.88 9.20
N PHE A 10 3.12 -30.31 8.09
CA PHE A 10 3.78 -31.06 7.04
C PHE A 10 5.14 -31.55 7.58
N GLY A 11 5.28 -32.88 7.66
CA GLY A 11 6.47 -33.56 8.14
C GLY A 11 7.72 -33.36 7.27
N GLN A 12 8.87 -33.77 7.82
CA GLN A 12 10.23 -33.58 7.32
C GLN A 12 10.46 -33.87 5.82
N ALA A 13 11.18 -32.94 5.19
CA ALA A 13 12.11 -33.11 4.06
C ALA A 13 11.62 -33.76 2.74
N SER A 14 10.38 -33.52 2.31
CA SER A 14 10.07 -33.59 0.87
C SER A 14 10.36 -32.24 0.22
N MET A 15 11.18 -32.23 -0.83
CA MET A 15 11.44 -31.04 -1.65
C MET A 15 10.11 -30.61 -2.30
N GLN A 16 9.46 -29.58 -1.75
CA GLN A 16 8.18 -29.10 -2.29
C GLN A 16 8.44 -28.22 -3.51
N ASN A 17 7.97 -28.68 -4.68
CA ASN A 17 8.01 -27.93 -5.92
C ASN A 17 6.72 -27.10 -6.09
N PHE A 18 6.86 -25.83 -6.45
CA PHE A 18 5.77 -24.89 -6.72
C PHE A 18 5.94 -24.31 -8.13
N ASP A 19 4.87 -23.81 -8.73
CA ASP A 19 4.98 -23.11 -10.01
C ASP A 19 5.49 -21.68 -9.75
N VAL A 20 4.96 -21.05 -8.68
CA VAL A 20 5.33 -19.69 -8.27
C VAL A 20 5.55 -19.62 -6.76
N ILE A 21 6.67 -19.01 -6.35
CA ILE A 21 6.88 -18.54 -4.96
C ILE A 21 6.77 -17.01 -4.90
N ILE A 22 5.90 -16.51 -4.03
CA ILE A 22 5.76 -15.08 -3.72
C ILE A 22 6.44 -14.78 -2.38
N ILE A 23 7.21 -13.70 -2.32
CA ILE A 23 7.92 -13.24 -1.13
C ILE A 23 7.35 -11.91 -0.67
N GLY A 24 6.65 -11.93 0.45
CA GLY A 24 5.96 -10.77 1.04
C GLY A 24 4.46 -11.00 1.15
N GLY A 25 3.96 -11.01 2.38
CA GLY A 25 2.54 -11.22 2.72
C GLY A 25 1.77 -9.92 2.99
N GLY A 26 2.09 -8.83 2.29
CA GLY A 26 1.28 -7.60 2.28
C GLY A 26 0.12 -7.69 1.28
N PHE A 27 -0.64 -6.59 1.12
CA PHE A 27 -1.79 -6.53 0.20
C PHE A 27 -1.47 -7.08 -1.18
N LEU A 28 -0.39 -6.59 -1.79
CA LEU A 28 -0.01 -6.97 -3.13
C LEU A 28 0.31 -8.46 -3.25
N GLY A 29 1.18 -8.99 -2.37
CA GLY A 29 1.55 -10.40 -2.40
C GLY A 29 0.38 -11.34 -2.14
N LEU A 30 -0.51 -11.00 -1.20
CA LEU A 30 -1.71 -11.79 -0.91
C LEU A 30 -2.71 -11.76 -2.08
N SER A 31 -2.92 -10.59 -2.68
CA SER A 31 -3.81 -10.46 -3.83
C SER A 31 -3.26 -11.21 -5.05
N THR A 32 -1.95 -11.11 -5.34
CA THR A 32 -1.33 -11.87 -6.43
C THR A 32 -1.35 -13.38 -6.15
N ALA A 33 -1.17 -13.82 -4.90
CA ALA A 33 -1.34 -15.23 -4.53
C ALA A 33 -2.75 -15.73 -4.83
N TYR A 34 -3.77 -14.92 -4.48
CA TYR A 34 -5.16 -15.22 -4.79
C TYR A 34 -5.38 -15.36 -6.30
N GLN A 35 -4.93 -14.39 -7.10
CA GLN A 35 -5.13 -14.41 -8.55
C GLN A 35 -4.42 -15.59 -9.23
N LEU A 36 -3.17 -15.88 -8.85
CA LEU A 36 -2.44 -17.03 -9.39
C LEU A 36 -3.12 -18.35 -9.02
N SER A 37 -3.51 -18.54 -7.76
CA SER A 37 -4.20 -19.77 -7.34
C SER A 37 -5.59 -19.91 -7.95
N LYS A 38 -6.32 -18.81 -8.17
CA LYS A 38 -7.59 -18.80 -8.93
C LYS A 38 -7.39 -19.27 -10.38
N MET A 39 -6.21 -19.04 -10.95
CA MET A 39 -5.82 -19.55 -12.28
C MET A 39 -5.32 -21.02 -12.25
N GLY A 40 -5.36 -21.70 -11.10
CA GLY A 40 -4.88 -23.07 -10.95
C GLY A 40 -3.36 -23.21 -10.75
N VAL A 41 -2.64 -22.10 -10.55
CA VAL A 41 -1.17 -22.09 -10.38
C VAL A 41 -0.81 -22.52 -8.95
N LYS A 42 0.07 -23.51 -8.84
CA LYS A 42 0.55 -24.01 -7.54
C LYS A 42 1.45 -22.98 -6.87
N THR A 43 0.86 -22.20 -5.98
CA THR A 43 1.47 -20.98 -5.42
C THR A 43 1.84 -21.15 -3.95
N LEU A 44 3.05 -20.72 -3.58
CA LEU A 44 3.51 -20.60 -2.20
C LEU A 44 3.82 -19.13 -1.89
N LEU A 45 3.24 -18.59 -0.82
CA LEU A 45 3.59 -17.28 -0.26
C LEU A 45 4.40 -17.44 1.02
N LEU A 46 5.55 -16.76 1.07
CA LEU A 46 6.44 -16.69 2.23
C LEU A 46 6.44 -15.28 2.82
N GLU A 47 6.05 -15.15 4.08
CA GLU A 47 6.10 -13.89 4.83
C GLU A 47 7.07 -14.01 6.00
N ALA A 48 7.90 -12.97 6.21
CA ALA A 48 8.93 -12.97 7.23
C ALA A 48 8.37 -12.88 8.67
N GLY A 49 7.23 -12.22 8.86
CA GLY A 49 6.54 -12.06 10.13
C GLY A 49 5.10 -12.57 10.09
N ASP A 50 4.18 -11.84 10.71
CA ASP A 50 2.76 -12.13 10.60
C ASP A 50 2.21 -11.57 9.27
N ILE A 51 1.24 -12.28 8.67
CA ILE A 51 0.59 -11.87 7.42
C ILE A 51 -0.04 -10.48 7.57
N GLY A 52 0.10 -9.64 6.55
CA GLY A 52 -0.29 -8.24 6.56
C GLY A 52 0.66 -7.35 7.37
N GLY A 53 1.63 -7.90 8.11
CA GLY A 53 2.42 -7.21 9.13
C GLY A 53 3.47 -6.20 8.64
N GLY A 54 3.49 -5.87 7.35
CA GLY A 54 4.35 -4.83 6.73
C GLY A 54 3.73 -3.43 6.84
N THR A 55 3.90 -2.61 5.81
CA THR A 55 3.24 -1.30 5.66
C THR A 55 1.72 -1.45 5.58
N SER A 56 1.23 -2.56 5.00
CA SER A 56 -0.20 -2.90 4.94
C SER A 56 -0.93 -2.89 6.29
N ALA A 57 -0.27 -3.26 7.40
CA ALA A 57 -0.88 -3.23 8.74
C ALA A 57 -0.78 -1.85 9.43
N SER A 58 -0.46 -0.80 8.68
CA SER A 58 -0.11 0.51 9.25
C SER A 58 -0.55 1.69 8.40
N CYS A 59 -1.26 1.44 7.30
CA CYS A 59 -2.00 2.47 6.59
C CYS A 59 -3.33 2.76 7.31
N SER A 60 -3.93 3.92 7.04
CA SER A 60 -5.24 4.35 7.56
C SER A 60 -6.44 3.68 6.87
N GLY A 61 -6.20 2.83 5.86
CA GLY A 61 -7.25 2.12 5.12
C GLY A 61 -7.84 2.87 3.94
N ARG A 62 -7.23 3.98 3.52
CA ARG A 62 -7.71 4.81 2.40
C ARG A 62 -7.46 4.19 1.03
N ALA A 63 -8.50 4.17 0.22
CA ALA A 63 -8.43 3.91 -1.22
C ALA A 63 -8.44 5.26 -1.95
N GLN A 64 -7.27 5.90 -2.01
CA GLN A 64 -7.03 7.20 -2.66
C GLN A 64 -7.47 7.20 -4.14
N THR A 65 -7.98 8.33 -4.62
CA THR A 65 -8.56 8.43 -5.97
C THR A 65 -8.09 9.65 -6.75
N CYS A 66 -7.73 10.73 -6.09
CA CYS A 66 -7.43 12.01 -6.75
C CYS A 66 -5.97 12.45 -6.57
N GLU A 67 -5.21 11.67 -5.81
CA GLU A 67 -3.77 11.76 -5.65
C GLU A 67 -3.07 10.87 -6.69
N GLY A 68 -1.82 11.18 -7.05
CA GLY A 68 -1.04 10.45 -8.05
C GLY A 68 -0.70 11.24 -9.31
N HIS A 69 0.00 10.57 -10.23
CA HIS A 69 0.33 11.14 -11.54
C HIS A 69 -0.92 11.26 -12.41
N LEU A 70 -0.89 12.24 -13.31
CA LEU A 70 -2.03 12.59 -14.18
C LEU A 70 -1.89 12.02 -15.59
N ASP A 71 -0.97 11.07 -15.79
CA ASP A 71 -0.88 10.34 -17.05
C ASP A 71 -2.12 9.44 -17.25
N PRO A 72 -2.48 9.14 -18.51
CA PRO A 72 -3.69 8.37 -18.81
C PRO A 72 -3.72 6.97 -18.19
N LEU A 73 -2.56 6.31 -18.05
CA LEU A 73 -2.46 4.95 -17.53
C LEU A 73 -2.76 4.94 -16.03
N ASN A 74 -2.16 5.86 -15.26
CA ASN A 74 -2.38 6.00 -13.83
C ASN A 74 -3.85 6.31 -13.52
N ILE A 75 -4.44 7.27 -14.23
CA ILE A 75 -5.86 7.63 -14.08
C ILE A 75 -6.77 6.42 -14.39
N GLN A 76 -6.47 5.67 -15.45
CA GLN A 76 -7.23 4.46 -15.78
C GLN A 76 -7.13 3.41 -14.67
N ILE A 77 -5.92 3.15 -14.16
CA ILE A 77 -5.67 2.18 -13.10
C ILE A 77 -6.43 2.56 -11.81
N ILE A 78 -6.42 3.83 -11.43
CA ILE A 78 -7.16 4.33 -10.26
C ILE A 78 -8.65 4.09 -10.45
N ARG A 79 -9.23 4.56 -11.57
CA ARG A 79 -10.67 4.47 -11.84
C ARG A 79 -11.13 3.02 -11.86
N ASP A 80 -10.43 2.18 -12.62
CA ASP A 80 -10.80 0.77 -12.80
C ASP A 80 -10.54 -0.02 -11.50
N GLY A 81 -9.47 0.31 -10.77
CA GLY A 81 -9.15 -0.27 -9.46
C GLY A 81 -10.18 0.06 -8.38
N LEU A 82 -10.64 1.31 -8.32
CA LEU A 82 -11.72 1.73 -7.43
C LEU A 82 -13.01 0.96 -7.73
N ALA A 83 -13.36 0.80 -9.02
CA ALA A 83 -14.54 0.03 -9.42
C ALA A 83 -14.48 -1.44 -9.00
N ARG A 84 -13.29 -2.06 -8.93
CA ARG A 84 -13.15 -3.45 -8.43
C ARG A 84 -13.61 -3.59 -6.98
N HIS A 85 -13.38 -2.60 -6.14
CA HIS A 85 -13.76 -2.67 -4.71
C HIS A 85 -15.27 -2.82 -4.49
N GLU A 86 -16.11 -2.35 -5.42
CA GLU A 86 -17.58 -2.46 -5.32
C GLU A 86 -18.09 -3.90 -5.27
N THR A 87 -17.33 -4.86 -5.83
CA THR A 87 -17.72 -6.28 -5.92
C THR A 87 -16.76 -7.23 -5.22
N LEU A 88 -15.66 -6.70 -4.70
CA LEU A 88 -14.55 -7.51 -4.23
C LEU A 88 -14.84 -8.22 -2.89
N GLU A 89 -15.66 -7.66 -2.00
CA GLU A 89 -16.08 -8.37 -0.78
C GLU A 89 -16.86 -9.67 -1.10
N GLU A 90 -17.71 -9.64 -2.13
CA GLU A 90 -18.44 -10.81 -2.61
C GLU A 90 -17.50 -11.83 -3.23
N GLU A 91 -16.60 -11.39 -4.11
CA GLU A 91 -15.59 -12.24 -4.73
C GLU A 91 -14.69 -12.93 -3.69
N LEU A 92 -14.21 -12.18 -2.69
CA LEU A 92 -13.36 -12.71 -1.62
C LEU A 92 -14.15 -13.46 -0.55
N GLY A 93 -15.49 -13.45 -0.60
CA GLY A 93 -16.37 -14.09 0.38
C GLY A 93 -16.10 -13.62 1.81
N ALA A 94 -15.69 -12.36 1.98
CA ALA A 94 -15.30 -11.79 3.26
C ALA A 94 -15.49 -10.26 3.26
N ARG A 95 -16.08 -9.73 4.34
CA ARG A 95 -16.18 -8.29 4.56
C ARG A 95 -14.89 -7.73 5.13
N TYR A 96 -14.41 -6.64 4.54
CA TYR A 96 -13.29 -5.83 5.01
C TYR A 96 -13.69 -4.38 5.29
N ASP A 97 -15.00 -4.15 5.47
CA ASP A 97 -15.61 -2.88 5.82
C ASP A 97 -15.40 -1.81 4.74
N TRP A 98 -15.48 -2.22 3.46
CA TRP A 98 -15.48 -1.29 2.34
C TRP A 98 -16.60 -0.26 2.48
N ARG A 99 -16.25 1.02 2.38
CA ARG A 99 -17.21 2.13 2.35
C ARG A 99 -16.65 3.30 1.57
N LYS A 100 -17.53 4.14 1.06
CA LYS A 100 -17.17 5.45 0.51
C LYS A 100 -17.22 6.52 1.58
N ILE A 101 -16.30 7.47 1.51
CA ILE A 101 -16.25 8.64 2.39
C ILE A 101 -15.71 9.84 1.59
N GLY A 102 -16.11 11.05 1.98
CA GLY A 102 -15.51 12.26 1.42
C GLY A 102 -14.08 12.43 1.89
N LEU A 103 -13.27 13.08 1.06
CA LEU A 103 -11.92 13.52 1.36
C LEU A 103 -11.83 15.02 1.11
N PHE A 104 -11.30 15.76 2.09
CA PHE A 104 -10.86 17.13 1.91
C PHE A 104 -9.34 17.22 1.93
N LEU A 105 -8.77 17.66 0.81
CA LEU A 105 -7.37 18.03 0.68
C LEU A 105 -7.22 19.53 0.91
N LEU A 106 -6.71 19.90 2.08
CA LEU A 106 -6.68 21.27 2.61
C LEU A 106 -5.72 22.17 1.83
N ILE A 107 -6.24 23.28 1.32
CA ILE A 107 -5.51 24.25 0.50
C ILE A 107 -5.14 25.47 1.34
N ARG A 108 -3.83 25.74 1.46
CA ARG A 108 -3.26 26.80 2.30
C ARG A 108 -2.61 27.96 1.53
N SER A 109 -2.56 27.89 0.21
CA SER A 109 -1.96 28.91 -0.65
C SER A 109 -2.69 29.01 -1.98
N GLU A 110 -2.61 30.18 -2.61
CA GLU A 110 -3.23 30.43 -3.91
C GLU A 110 -2.62 29.55 -5.01
N GLU A 111 -1.32 29.27 -4.92
CA GLU A 111 -0.64 28.34 -5.83
C GLU A 111 -1.27 26.94 -5.77
N LEU A 112 -1.50 26.41 -4.56
CA LEU A 112 -2.15 25.11 -4.40
C LEU A 112 -3.60 25.14 -4.87
N TRP A 113 -4.29 26.27 -4.68
CA TRP A 113 -5.64 26.45 -5.20
C TRP A 113 -5.69 26.30 -6.72
N GLN A 114 -4.81 26.99 -7.44
CA GLN A 114 -4.75 26.90 -8.90
C GLN A 114 -4.36 25.49 -9.37
N ARG A 115 -3.34 24.87 -8.75
CA ARG A 115 -2.92 23.50 -9.07
C ARG A 115 -4.05 22.48 -8.89
N TRP A 116 -4.86 22.61 -7.85
CA TRP A 116 -5.99 21.70 -7.63
C TRP A 116 -7.19 22.00 -8.54
N GLN A 117 -7.38 23.24 -8.99
CA GLN A 117 -8.34 23.53 -10.07
C GLN A 117 -7.92 22.87 -11.39
N GLU A 118 -6.65 22.99 -11.77
CA GLU A 118 -6.10 22.35 -12.98
C GLU A 118 -6.22 20.82 -12.91
N ARG A 119 -5.84 20.23 -11.77
CA ARG A 119 -6.00 18.78 -11.53
C ARG A 119 -7.46 18.35 -11.59
N SER A 120 -8.39 19.10 -10.98
CA SER A 120 -9.84 18.84 -11.05
C SER A 120 -10.36 18.84 -12.50
N ALA A 121 -9.89 19.77 -13.33
CA ALA A 121 -10.28 19.87 -14.73
C ALA A 121 -9.80 18.67 -15.58
N ILE A 122 -8.76 17.95 -15.14
CA ILE A 122 -8.26 16.73 -15.78
C ILE A 122 -8.99 15.49 -15.24
N LEU A 123 -9.08 15.36 -13.92
CA LEU A 123 -9.61 14.17 -13.25
C LEU A 123 -11.12 13.98 -13.46
N THR A 124 -11.90 15.06 -13.36
CA THR A 124 -13.36 14.98 -13.40
C THR A 124 -13.87 14.43 -14.75
N PRO A 125 -13.42 14.95 -15.91
CA PRO A 125 -13.78 14.36 -17.21
C PRO A 125 -13.28 12.92 -17.40
N ALA A 126 -12.20 12.53 -16.71
CA ALA A 126 -11.65 11.18 -16.78
C ALA A 126 -12.36 10.15 -15.89
N GLY A 127 -13.40 10.56 -15.15
CA GLY A 127 -14.23 9.69 -14.33
C GLY A 127 -13.84 9.66 -12.85
N ILE A 128 -13.04 10.63 -12.39
CA ILE A 128 -12.67 10.82 -10.98
C ILE A 128 -13.19 12.20 -10.52
N PRO A 129 -14.46 12.30 -10.10
CA PRO A 129 -15.05 13.58 -9.72
C PRO A 129 -14.26 14.23 -8.59
N THR A 130 -13.70 15.41 -8.89
CA THR A 130 -12.90 16.20 -7.96
C THR A 130 -13.30 17.66 -8.12
N GLU A 131 -13.55 18.39 -7.04
CA GLU A 131 -13.90 19.81 -7.07
C GLU A 131 -13.07 20.62 -6.09
N VAL A 132 -12.90 21.91 -6.32
CA VAL A 132 -12.28 22.82 -5.34
C VAL A 132 -13.39 23.61 -4.66
N VAL A 133 -13.46 23.52 -3.33
CA VAL A 133 -14.45 24.20 -2.51
C VAL A 133 -13.80 25.29 -1.66
N ASP A 134 -14.53 26.36 -1.40
CA ASP A 134 -14.05 27.45 -0.56
C ASP A 134 -14.06 27.10 0.94
N ARG A 135 -13.48 27.99 1.74
CA ARG A 135 -13.47 27.86 3.21
C ARG A 135 -14.87 27.77 3.82
N VAL A 136 -15.89 28.43 3.24
CA VAL A 136 -17.25 28.43 3.79
C VAL A 136 -17.88 27.04 3.63
N ALA A 137 -17.76 26.45 2.45
CA ALA A 137 -18.19 25.09 2.17
C ALA A 137 -17.44 24.06 3.03
N LEU A 138 -16.11 24.20 3.14
CA LEU A 138 -15.29 23.36 4.01
C LEU A 138 -15.73 23.44 5.48
N GLN A 139 -15.91 24.65 6.02
CA GLN A 139 -16.35 24.85 7.41
C GLN A 139 -17.75 24.28 7.67
N LYS A 140 -18.65 24.34 6.68
CA LYS A 140 -19.98 23.74 6.78
C LYS A 140 -19.92 22.20 6.81
N ALA A 141 -19.02 21.60 6.03
CA ALA A 141 -18.83 20.16 5.97
C ALA A 141 -18.07 19.60 7.19
N GLU A 142 -17.13 20.37 7.73
CA GLU A 142 -16.33 20.04 8.92
C GLU A 142 -16.47 21.13 10.02
N PRO A 143 -17.62 21.23 10.71
CA PRO A 143 -17.91 22.30 11.66
C PRO A 143 -16.92 22.42 12.85
N ASN A 144 -16.24 21.34 13.18
CA ASN A 144 -15.31 21.29 14.30
C ASN A 144 -13.85 21.59 13.89
N MET A 145 -13.58 21.77 12.59
CA MET A 145 -12.27 22.13 12.08
C MET A 145 -12.03 23.65 12.22
N ASN A 146 -10.82 24.02 12.65
CA ASN A 146 -10.30 25.38 12.55
C ASN A 146 -9.83 25.66 11.12
N THR A 147 -10.70 26.30 10.32
CA THR A 147 -10.41 26.61 8.91
C THR A 147 -9.76 27.98 8.69
N SER A 148 -9.43 28.72 9.77
CA SER A 148 -9.05 30.14 9.67
C SER A 148 -7.82 30.41 8.81
N HIS A 149 -6.88 29.46 8.73
CA HIS A 149 -5.65 29.53 7.94
C HIS A 149 -5.73 28.87 6.56
N LEU A 150 -6.93 28.44 6.14
CA LEU A 150 -7.15 27.74 4.88
C LEU A 150 -7.88 28.65 3.90
N LEU A 151 -7.60 28.48 2.61
CA LEU A 151 -8.37 29.09 1.53
C LEU A 151 -9.61 28.26 1.20
N GLY A 152 -9.50 26.94 1.35
CA GLY A 152 -10.55 25.95 1.14
C GLY A 152 -9.95 24.55 1.03
N ALA A 153 -10.52 23.70 0.19
CA ALA A 153 -10.03 22.34 -0.03
C ALA A 153 -10.37 21.82 -1.42
N ALA A 154 -9.59 20.87 -1.94
CA ALA A 154 -10.08 19.99 -2.98
C ALA A 154 -10.92 18.87 -2.32
N TYR A 155 -12.05 18.54 -2.91
CA TYR A 155 -12.98 17.53 -2.44
C TYR A 155 -13.14 16.42 -3.47
N SER A 156 -13.10 15.18 -3.01
CA SER A 156 -13.42 13.99 -3.78
C SER A 156 -14.10 12.95 -2.88
N VAL A 157 -14.69 11.92 -3.48
CA VAL A 157 -15.16 10.74 -2.76
C VAL A 157 -14.17 9.61 -3.01
N GLU A 158 -13.65 9.07 -1.91
CA GLU A 158 -12.70 7.96 -1.93
C GLU A 158 -13.25 6.75 -1.17
N GLY A 159 -12.48 5.67 -1.12
CA GLY A 159 -12.82 4.49 -0.34
C GLY A 159 -12.11 4.42 1.00
N MET A 160 -12.68 3.68 1.93
CA MET A 160 -12.06 3.27 3.19
C MET A 160 -12.33 1.79 3.44
N LEU A 161 -11.37 1.11 4.05
CA LEU A 161 -11.48 -0.27 4.51
C LEU A 161 -10.72 -0.51 5.81
N ASP A 162 -10.91 -1.67 6.42
CA ASP A 162 -10.06 -2.18 7.49
C ASP A 162 -8.85 -2.93 6.89
N PRO A 163 -7.61 -2.42 7.08
CA PRO A 163 -6.40 -3.02 6.50
C PRO A 163 -6.15 -4.47 6.92
N LEU A 164 -6.47 -4.82 8.17
CA LEU A 164 -6.26 -6.17 8.68
C LEU A 164 -7.27 -7.12 8.04
N LYS A 165 -8.55 -6.75 8.01
CA LYS A 165 -9.58 -7.56 7.36
C LYS A 165 -9.31 -7.72 5.87
N PHE A 166 -8.82 -6.68 5.19
CA PHE A 166 -8.48 -6.76 3.76
C PHE A 166 -7.35 -7.76 3.50
N SER A 167 -6.30 -7.74 4.32
CA SER A 167 -5.23 -8.75 4.26
C SER A 167 -5.77 -10.16 4.50
N LEU A 168 -6.60 -10.34 5.53
CA LEU A 168 -7.17 -11.64 5.87
C LEU A 168 -8.16 -12.15 4.81
N ALA A 169 -8.93 -11.26 4.18
CA ALA A 169 -9.85 -11.60 3.10
C ALA A 169 -9.10 -12.23 1.92
N TYR A 170 -8.02 -11.58 1.44
CA TYR A 170 -7.19 -12.15 0.40
C TYR A 170 -6.46 -13.43 0.83
N ALA A 171 -5.90 -13.47 2.04
CA ALA A 171 -5.21 -14.67 2.54
C ALA A 171 -6.15 -15.88 2.55
N ASN A 172 -7.36 -15.72 3.09
CA ASN A 172 -8.37 -16.77 3.13
C ASN A 172 -8.84 -17.14 1.72
N ALA A 173 -9.07 -16.16 0.83
CA ALA A 173 -9.48 -16.42 -0.54
C ALA A 173 -8.42 -17.20 -1.33
N ALA A 174 -7.14 -16.80 -1.22
CA ALA A 174 -6.03 -17.52 -1.83
C ALA A 174 -5.93 -18.97 -1.33
N GLN A 175 -6.06 -19.18 -0.02
CA GLN A 175 -6.06 -20.53 0.56
C GLN A 175 -7.24 -21.39 0.08
N ARG A 176 -8.44 -20.81 -0.08
CA ARG A 176 -9.58 -21.52 -0.67
C ARG A 176 -9.30 -21.97 -2.12
N GLN A 177 -8.49 -21.21 -2.85
CA GLN A 177 -8.03 -21.56 -4.21
C GLN A 177 -6.78 -22.46 -4.22
N GLY A 178 -6.28 -22.90 -3.06
CA GLY A 178 -5.17 -23.84 -2.95
C GLY A 178 -3.78 -23.22 -2.74
N ALA A 179 -3.67 -21.90 -2.54
CA ALA A 179 -2.40 -21.28 -2.17
C ALA A 179 -1.90 -21.79 -0.83
N VAL A 180 -0.59 -22.06 -0.72
CA VAL A 180 0.07 -22.30 0.56
C VAL A 180 0.62 -20.98 1.08
N ILE A 181 0.22 -20.55 2.27
CA ILE A 181 0.66 -19.29 2.87
C ILE A 181 1.39 -19.60 4.18
N LEU A 182 2.66 -19.21 4.27
CA LEU A 182 3.50 -19.42 5.44
C LEU A 182 3.97 -18.09 6.01
N GLY A 183 3.38 -17.68 7.14
CA GLY A 183 3.91 -16.62 7.98
C GLY A 183 5.15 -17.08 8.75
N ARG A 184 5.95 -16.12 9.23
CA ARG A 184 7.19 -16.33 9.98
C ARG A 184 8.22 -17.22 9.26
N SER A 185 8.12 -17.28 7.93
CA SER A 185 9.00 -18.01 7.01
C SER A 185 9.87 -17.05 6.24
N LYS A 186 10.73 -16.33 6.97
CA LYS A 186 11.64 -15.34 6.38
C LYS A 186 12.58 -16.00 5.37
N VAL A 187 12.56 -15.47 4.15
CA VAL A 187 13.55 -15.82 3.12
C VAL A 187 14.92 -15.27 3.53
N THR A 188 15.92 -16.14 3.46
CA THR A 188 17.31 -15.86 3.87
C THR A 188 18.31 -15.98 2.71
N GLY A 189 17.89 -16.48 1.56
CA GLY A 189 18.74 -16.56 0.37
C GLY A 189 18.11 -17.30 -0.80
N PHE A 190 18.81 -17.29 -1.93
CA PHE A 190 18.44 -18.03 -3.14
C PHE A 190 19.60 -18.92 -3.63
N GLU A 191 19.28 -19.95 -4.40
CA GLU A 191 20.26 -20.63 -5.27
C GLU A 191 20.02 -20.20 -6.70
N VAL A 192 21.01 -19.56 -7.32
CA VAL A 192 20.93 -19.08 -8.69
C VAL A 192 21.86 -19.92 -9.57
N LYS A 193 21.34 -20.41 -10.70
CA LYS A 193 22.10 -21.13 -11.73
C LYS A 193 21.62 -20.66 -13.09
N ASN A 194 22.55 -20.35 -14.01
CA ASN A 194 22.24 -19.93 -15.38
C ASN A 194 21.17 -18.82 -15.42
N HIS A 195 21.36 -17.75 -14.64
CA HIS A 195 20.40 -16.64 -14.54
C HIS A 195 19.00 -17.01 -14.03
N GLN A 196 18.82 -18.17 -13.40
CA GLN A 196 17.54 -18.58 -12.84
C GLN A 196 17.66 -18.94 -11.36
N ILE A 197 16.69 -18.49 -10.56
CA ILE A 197 16.50 -18.95 -9.18
C ILE A 197 15.97 -20.38 -9.23
N THR A 198 16.74 -21.32 -8.72
CA THR A 198 16.39 -22.75 -8.66
C THR A 198 15.89 -23.18 -7.28
N ALA A 199 16.19 -22.39 -6.24
CA ALA A 199 15.69 -22.63 -4.90
C ALA A 199 15.59 -21.35 -4.05
N VAL A 200 14.59 -21.31 -3.17
CA VAL A 200 14.35 -20.25 -2.17
C VAL A 200 14.60 -20.83 -0.78
N LYS A 201 15.48 -20.19 -0.01
CA LYS A 201 15.89 -20.67 1.32
C LYS A 201 15.19 -19.88 2.42
N THR A 202 14.67 -20.61 3.40
CA THR A 202 14.27 -20.09 4.72
C THR A 202 15.16 -20.72 5.79
N LYS A 203 14.94 -20.39 7.08
CA LYS A 203 15.75 -20.94 8.19
C LYS A 203 15.78 -22.47 8.21
N ASN A 204 14.64 -23.12 7.97
CA ASN A 204 14.47 -24.56 8.20
C ASN A 204 14.11 -25.34 6.93
N THR A 205 13.90 -24.67 5.79
CA THR A 205 13.34 -25.31 4.60
C THR A 205 13.85 -24.65 3.33
N VAL A 206 14.04 -25.48 2.30
CA VAL A 206 14.40 -25.06 0.94
C VAL A 206 13.24 -25.44 0.02
N TYR A 207 12.73 -24.45 -0.72
CA TYR A 207 11.63 -24.61 -1.66
C TYR A 207 12.14 -24.46 -3.09
N ARG A 208 11.51 -25.13 -4.06
CA ARG A 208 11.77 -24.93 -5.48
C ARG A 208 10.57 -24.29 -6.16
N ALA A 209 10.85 -23.43 -7.13
CA ALA A 209 9.81 -22.91 -8.01
C ALA A 209 10.34 -22.61 -9.41
N GLU A 210 9.44 -22.66 -10.38
CA GLU A 210 9.73 -22.22 -11.75
C GLU A 210 9.91 -20.69 -11.81
N LYS A 211 9.09 -19.94 -11.04
CA LYS A 211 9.12 -18.48 -10.98
C LYS A 211 9.10 -17.97 -9.54
N VAL A 212 9.73 -16.83 -9.30
CA VAL A 212 9.76 -16.16 -8.01
C VAL A 212 9.30 -14.73 -8.16
N ALA A 213 8.35 -14.28 -7.34
CA ALA A 213 7.88 -12.90 -7.30
C ALA A 213 8.22 -12.25 -5.95
N VAL A 214 8.99 -11.16 -5.97
CA VAL A 214 9.32 -10.38 -4.77
C VAL A 214 8.36 -9.20 -4.65
N MET A 215 7.56 -9.24 -3.60
CA MET A 215 6.53 -8.24 -3.25
C MET A 215 6.71 -7.78 -1.80
N ALA A 216 7.97 -7.50 -1.44
CA ALA A 216 8.42 -7.32 -0.07
C ALA A 216 8.42 -5.84 0.40
N GLY A 217 7.72 -4.94 -0.30
CA GLY A 217 7.64 -3.52 0.04
C GLY A 217 9.04 -2.88 0.17
N ALA A 218 9.29 -2.16 1.27
CA ALA A 218 10.59 -1.55 1.55
C ALA A 218 11.76 -2.54 1.69
N TRP A 219 11.48 -3.84 1.86
CA TRP A 219 12.50 -4.88 1.89
C TRP A 219 12.87 -5.41 0.50
N THR A 220 12.22 -4.97 -0.58
CA THR A 220 12.41 -5.50 -1.94
C THR A 220 13.88 -5.52 -2.34
N SER A 221 14.60 -4.39 -2.30
CA SER A 221 16.03 -4.38 -2.68
C SER A 221 16.89 -5.28 -1.79
N LYS A 222 16.55 -5.45 -0.51
CA LYS A 222 17.27 -6.37 0.38
C LYS A 222 17.06 -7.82 -0.04
N VAL A 223 15.86 -8.18 -0.47
CA VAL A 223 15.52 -9.53 -0.94
C VAL A 223 16.15 -9.78 -2.30
N THR A 224 15.97 -8.90 -3.29
CA THR A 224 16.53 -9.12 -4.63
C THR A 224 18.06 -9.23 -4.63
N ARG A 225 18.75 -8.49 -3.74
CA ARG A 225 20.21 -8.61 -3.57
C ARG A 225 20.67 -10.01 -3.19
N MET A 226 19.82 -10.79 -2.52
CA MET A 226 20.13 -12.20 -2.21
C MET A 226 20.22 -13.07 -3.47
N ALA A 227 19.63 -12.64 -4.59
CA ALA A 227 19.72 -13.28 -5.90
C ALA A 227 20.80 -12.65 -6.79
N GLY A 228 21.59 -11.70 -6.27
CA GLY A 228 22.67 -11.04 -7.01
C GLY A 228 22.24 -9.81 -7.83
N VAL A 229 20.98 -9.35 -7.71
CA VAL A 229 20.48 -8.18 -8.47
C VAL A 229 19.96 -7.08 -7.55
N SER A 230 20.16 -5.83 -7.96
CA SER A 230 19.68 -4.65 -7.22
C SER A 230 18.58 -3.96 -8.02
N VAL A 231 17.49 -3.61 -7.33
CA VAL A 231 16.46 -2.73 -7.86
C VAL A 231 16.47 -1.39 -7.13
N PRO A 232 16.15 -0.27 -7.79
CA PRO A 232 16.25 1.07 -7.22
C PRO A 232 15.03 1.37 -6.34
N VAL A 233 14.90 0.64 -5.23
CA VAL A 233 13.87 0.91 -4.22
C VAL A 233 14.54 1.52 -3.02
N HIS A 234 14.08 2.72 -2.67
CA HIS A 234 14.42 3.39 -1.43
C HIS A 234 13.19 3.45 -0.53
N PHE A 235 13.36 3.94 0.71
CA PHE A 235 12.25 4.05 1.64
C PHE A 235 12.40 5.27 2.54
N THR A 236 11.26 5.78 2.98
CA THR A 236 11.17 6.69 4.12
C THR A 236 10.60 5.92 5.32
N HIS A 237 10.72 6.47 6.51
CA HIS A 237 10.05 5.96 7.71
C HIS A 237 8.89 6.88 8.08
N ALA A 238 7.68 6.36 7.97
CA ALA A 238 6.43 7.04 8.27
C ALA A 238 5.91 6.63 9.65
N GLU A 239 5.45 7.59 10.44
CA GLU A 239 4.87 7.40 11.76
C GLU A 239 3.43 7.91 11.80
N ALA A 240 2.57 7.18 12.51
CA ALA A 240 1.17 7.52 12.69
C ALA A 240 0.71 7.14 14.11
N LEU A 241 -0.47 7.65 14.48
CA LEU A 241 -1.05 7.49 15.79
C LEU A 241 -2.57 7.27 15.72
N VAL A 242 -3.14 6.68 16.76
CA VAL A 242 -4.58 6.47 16.89
C VAL A 242 -5.09 6.97 18.23
N THR A 243 -6.23 7.65 18.22
CA THR A 243 -6.86 8.18 19.43
C THR A 243 -7.62 7.09 20.21
N GLU A 244 -8.02 7.43 21.43
CA GLU A 244 -9.16 6.76 22.05
C GLU A 244 -10.45 7.00 21.24
N ARG A 245 -11.52 6.27 21.59
CA ARG A 245 -12.82 6.51 20.95
C ARG A 245 -13.34 7.88 21.31
N ILE A 246 -13.79 8.63 20.32
CA ILE A 246 -14.34 9.97 20.48
C ILE A 246 -15.77 10.04 19.92
N PRO A 247 -16.61 11.00 20.38
CA PRO A 247 -17.88 11.30 19.74
C PRO A 247 -17.70 11.70 18.26
N PRO A 248 -18.68 11.44 17.38
CA PRO A 248 -18.61 11.89 15.99
C PRO A 248 -18.45 13.42 15.91
N MET A 249 -17.33 13.87 15.37
CA MET A 249 -17.04 15.30 15.17
C MET A 249 -16.21 15.62 13.93
N ILE A 250 -15.65 14.59 13.29
CA ILE A 250 -14.97 14.66 12.00
C ILE A 250 -15.74 13.72 11.07
N TYR A 251 -16.19 14.23 9.93
CA TYR A 251 -17.18 13.53 9.09
C TYR A 251 -16.57 12.99 7.77
N ASN A 252 -15.45 13.57 7.35
CA ASN A 252 -14.72 13.23 6.14
C ASN A 252 -13.26 12.90 6.49
N ASN A 253 -12.56 12.24 5.58
CA ASN A 253 -11.11 12.21 5.61
C ASN A 253 -10.58 13.62 5.33
N VAL A 254 -9.50 13.99 6.00
CA VAL A 254 -8.88 15.31 5.84
C VAL A 254 -7.39 15.13 5.72
N GLU A 255 -6.75 15.68 4.68
CA GLU A 255 -5.29 15.73 4.56
C GLU A 255 -4.79 17.06 4.00
N LEU A 256 -3.50 17.33 4.08
CA LEU A 256 -2.90 18.46 3.37
C LEU A 256 -2.84 18.21 1.86
N ALA A 257 -3.22 19.22 1.07
CA ALA A 257 -3.23 19.16 -0.39
C ALA A 257 -1.83 19.09 -1.03
N ASP A 258 -0.79 19.41 -0.26
CA ASP A 258 0.63 19.38 -0.63
C ASP A 258 1.41 18.34 0.16
N PHE A 259 0.76 17.21 0.46
CA PHE A 259 1.32 16.12 1.26
C PHE A 259 2.69 15.66 0.74
N TYR A 260 2.75 15.21 -0.52
CA TYR A 260 3.96 14.65 -1.12
C TYR A 260 5.08 15.70 -1.24
N GLU A 261 4.76 16.93 -1.63
CA GLU A 261 5.71 18.06 -1.67
C GLU A 261 6.21 18.45 -0.28
N THR A 262 5.37 18.21 0.74
CA THR A 262 5.75 18.44 2.13
C THR A 262 6.74 17.40 2.61
N ILE A 263 6.59 16.12 2.21
CA ILE A 263 7.39 15.01 2.74
C ILE A 263 8.61 14.63 1.89
N HIS A 264 8.53 14.72 0.57
CA HIS A 264 9.59 14.24 -0.33
C HIS A 264 10.80 15.20 -0.35
N GLY A 265 12.00 14.62 -0.39
CA GLY A 265 13.26 15.35 -0.40
C GLY A 265 13.65 16.00 0.94
N LYS A 266 12.86 15.84 2.01
CA LYS A 266 13.16 16.40 3.33
C LYS A 266 13.64 15.34 4.31
N ALA A 267 14.65 15.69 5.11
CA ALA A 267 15.18 14.78 6.13
C ALA A 267 14.12 14.42 7.18
N LYS A 268 13.30 15.40 7.57
CA LYS A 268 12.15 15.25 8.45
C LYS A 268 11.03 16.17 7.99
N ALA A 269 9.81 15.64 7.97
CA ALA A 269 8.62 16.39 7.62
C ALA A 269 7.41 15.87 8.39
N VAL A 270 6.39 16.71 8.53
CA VAL A 270 5.05 16.31 8.98
C VAL A 270 4.06 16.83 7.97
N ALA A 271 3.22 15.93 7.47
CA ALA A 271 2.04 16.27 6.71
C ALA A 271 0.87 15.55 7.38
N ILE A 272 -0.19 16.28 7.75
CA ILE A 272 -1.26 15.69 8.53
C ILE A 272 -2.37 15.13 7.64
N GLY A 273 -2.81 13.92 7.97
CA GLY A 273 -4.03 13.25 7.53
C GLY A 273 -4.80 12.77 8.75
N VAL A 274 -6.11 12.98 8.78
CA VAL A 274 -7.02 12.63 9.87
C VAL A 274 -8.17 11.81 9.30
N HIS A 275 -8.33 10.60 9.82
CA HIS A 275 -9.22 9.59 9.24
C HIS A 275 -10.17 9.02 10.29
N PRO A 276 -11.49 9.34 10.22
CA PRO A 276 -12.46 8.73 11.12
C PRO A 276 -12.69 7.26 10.81
N GLN A 277 -12.56 6.42 11.83
CA GLN A 277 -12.77 4.98 11.75
C GLN A 277 -14.14 4.56 12.30
N LEU A 278 -14.69 3.44 11.80
CA LEU A 278 -16.02 2.94 12.18
C LEU A 278 -16.15 2.59 13.67
N ASN A 279 -15.04 2.31 14.33
CA ASN A 279 -14.98 2.00 15.76
C ASN A 279 -14.97 3.26 16.66
N GLY A 280 -15.04 4.46 16.07
CA GLY A 280 -15.03 5.75 16.76
C GLY A 280 -13.64 6.30 17.09
N THR A 281 -12.56 5.68 16.62
CA THR A 281 -11.20 6.25 16.73
C THR A 281 -10.87 7.13 15.54
N LEU A 282 -9.84 7.96 15.68
CA LEU A 282 -9.20 8.65 14.57
C LEU A 282 -7.83 8.04 14.34
N ASP A 283 -7.51 7.71 13.09
CA ASP A 283 -6.13 7.48 12.68
C ASP A 283 -5.54 8.80 12.18
N ILE A 284 -4.34 9.14 12.64
CA ILE A 284 -3.64 10.36 12.26
C ILE A 284 -2.24 10.01 11.75
N SER A 285 -1.98 10.37 10.51
CA SER A 285 -0.72 10.24 9.77
C SER A 285 -0.26 11.62 9.28
N GLU A 286 0.94 11.84 8.79
CA GLU A 286 2.17 11.16 9.16
C GLU A 286 3.32 12.14 9.43
N ALA A 287 4.22 11.70 10.29
CA ALA A 287 5.57 12.23 10.38
C ALA A 287 6.50 11.32 9.58
N VAL A 288 7.30 11.91 8.70
CA VAL A 288 8.19 11.19 7.79
C VAL A 288 9.64 11.54 8.07
N THR A 289 10.51 10.54 8.00
CA THR A 289 11.97 10.72 8.10
C THR A 289 12.68 9.90 7.04
N THR A 290 13.70 10.48 6.41
CA THR A 290 14.63 9.70 5.59
C THR A 290 15.59 8.91 6.49
N THR A 291 15.77 7.63 6.20
CA THR A 291 16.59 6.74 7.03
C THR A 291 17.09 5.57 6.20
N ASP A 292 18.27 5.05 6.56
CA ASP A 292 18.83 3.83 5.95
C ASP A 292 18.43 2.57 6.74
N GLN A 293 17.64 2.73 7.80
CA GLN A 293 17.26 1.65 8.69
C GLN A 293 15.82 1.18 8.47
N LEU A 294 15.66 -0.11 8.14
CA LEU A 294 14.35 -0.77 8.10
C LEU A 294 13.90 -1.12 9.52
N HIS A 295 13.15 -0.24 10.17
CA HIS A 295 12.62 -0.45 11.52
C HIS A 295 11.13 -0.13 11.64
N LYS A 296 10.55 -0.47 12.80
CA LYS A 296 9.12 -0.25 13.12
C LYS A 296 8.92 0.68 14.32
N GLY A 297 10.01 1.25 14.84
CA GLY A 297 9.98 2.17 15.98
C GLY A 297 9.28 3.49 15.65
N VAL A 298 9.02 4.27 16.70
CA VAL A 298 8.47 5.62 16.62
C VAL A 298 9.43 6.59 17.29
N SER A 299 9.28 7.87 16.99
CA SER A 299 10.12 8.92 17.53
C SER A 299 9.30 9.92 18.35
N ALA A 300 9.90 10.44 19.42
CA ALA A 300 9.23 11.45 20.25
C ALA A 300 8.89 12.72 19.45
N TRP A 301 9.77 13.11 18.51
CA TRP A 301 9.53 14.28 17.67
C TRP A 301 8.36 14.04 16.71
N GLY A 302 8.27 12.87 16.06
CA GLY A 302 7.23 12.59 15.07
C GLY A 302 5.85 12.61 15.70
N VAL A 303 5.68 11.84 16.79
CA VAL A 303 4.42 11.79 17.55
C VAL A 303 4.01 13.18 18.08
N THR A 304 4.96 13.96 18.61
CA THR A 304 4.69 15.32 19.11
C THR A 304 4.27 16.26 17.98
N SER A 305 4.93 16.20 16.82
CA SER A 305 4.63 17.07 15.69
C SER A 305 3.28 16.75 15.06
N ILE A 306 2.93 15.47 14.89
CA ILE A 306 1.59 15.07 14.44
C ILE A 306 0.53 15.59 15.40
N SER A 307 0.75 15.41 16.71
CA SER A 307 -0.21 15.87 17.73
C SER A 307 -0.41 17.39 17.70
N LYS A 308 0.65 18.17 17.44
CA LYS A 308 0.56 19.63 17.32
C LYS A 308 -0.28 20.06 16.11
N GLU A 309 -0.05 19.45 14.94
CA GLU A 309 -0.86 19.75 13.75
C GLU A 309 -2.32 19.31 13.94
N LEU A 310 -2.56 18.20 14.63
CA LEU A 310 -3.92 17.74 14.96
C LEU A 310 -4.67 18.76 15.80
N VAL A 311 -4.05 19.25 16.88
CA VAL A 311 -4.65 20.28 17.76
C VAL A 311 -4.80 21.61 17.04
N ARG A 312 -3.92 21.94 16.09
CA ARG A 312 -4.06 23.14 15.27
C ARG A 312 -5.31 23.08 14.38
N LEU A 313 -5.56 21.94 13.74
CA LEU A 313 -6.75 21.71 12.91
C LEU A 313 -8.01 21.50 13.75
N TYR A 314 -7.91 20.85 14.90
CA TYR A 314 -9.03 20.50 15.78
C TYR A 314 -8.69 20.79 17.24
N PRO A 315 -8.79 22.06 17.69
CA PRO A 315 -8.43 22.45 19.06
C PRO A 315 -9.19 21.69 20.16
N SER A 316 -10.41 21.24 19.88
CA SER A 316 -11.22 20.43 20.80
C SER A 316 -10.60 19.06 21.12
N LEU A 317 -9.65 18.58 20.32
CA LEU A 317 -8.96 17.31 20.53
C LEU A 317 -7.74 17.42 21.47
N GLU A 318 -7.41 18.60 22.00
CA GLU A 318 -6.23 18.83 22.85
C GLU A 318 -6.10 17.83 24.02
N LYS A 319 -7.23 17.39 24.59
CA LYS A 319 -7.26 16.50 25.76
C LYS A 319 -7.51 15.03 25.41
N VAL A 320 -7.65 14.69 24.13
CA VAL A 320 -7.89 13.32 23.67
C VAL A 320 -6.62 12.50 23.82
N ARG A 321 -6.74 11.27 24.33
CA ARG A 321 -5.60 10.38 24.54
C ARG A 321 -5.24 9.66 23.26
N ILE A 322 -3.94 9.48 23.07
CA ILE A 322 -3.39 8.58 22.06
C ILE A 322 -3.29 7.17 22.65
N VAL A 323 -3.95 6.20 22.02
CA VAL A 323 -3.97 4.81 22.48
C VAL A 323 -2.75 4.04 21.97
N ARG A 324 -2.32 4.33 20.75
CA ARG A 324 -1.19 3.66 20.11
C ARG A 324 -0.53 4.55 19.08
N THR A 325 0.77 4.35 18.91
CA THR A 325 1.57 4.92 17.83
C THR A 325 2.30 3.78 17.11
N TRP A 326 2.62 3.96 15.84
CA TRP A 326 3.41 3.02 15.07
C TRP A 326 4.25 3.73 14.03
N GLY A 327 5.32 3.08 13.60
CA GLY A 327 6.12 3.53 12.47
C GLY A 327 6.40 2.39 11.50
N ARG A 328 6.50 2.71 10.21
CA ARG A 328 6.81 1.76 9.15
C ARG A 328 7.68 2.36 8.07
N PRO A 329 8.53 1.54 7.42
CA PRO A 329 9.16 1.95 6.20
C PRO A 329 8.16 1.89 5.04
N THR A 330 8.15 2.93 4.22
CA THR A 330 7.32 3.06 3.01
C THR A 330 8.25 3.12 1.81
N SER A 331 8.02 2.26 0.81
CA SER A 331 8.90 2.10 -0.35
C SER A 331 8.55 3.03 -1.49
N PHE A 332 9.58 3.57 -2.14
CA PHE A 332 9.47 4.42 -3.33
C PHE A 332 10.55 4.05 -4.36
N THR A 333 10.30 4.37 -5.62
CA THR A 333 11.30 4.39 -6.71
C THR A 333 11.79 5.83 -6.93
N PRO A 334 12.91 6.06 -7.64
CA PRO A 334 13.42 7.39 -7.94
C PRO A 334 12.43 8.32 -8.66
N ASP A 335 11.52 7.75 -9.45
CA ASP A 335 10.50 8.46 -10.22
C ASP A 335 9.11 8.41 -9.57
N GLU A 336 9.00 7.84 -8.36
CA GLU A 336 7.75 7.68 -7.60
C GLU A 336 6.68 6.81 -8.28
N GLU A 337 7.00 6.18 -9.41
CA GLU A 337 6.13 5.22 -10.09
C GLU A 337 6.31 3.78 -9.59
N PRO A 338 5.29 2.92 -9.64
CA PRO A 338 5.42 1.52 -9.27
C PRO A 338 6.57 0.79 -10.00
N LEU A 339 7.12 -0.23 -9.34
CA LEU A 339 8.10 -1.12 -9.95
C LEU A 339 7.48 -2.51 -10.10
N ILE A 340 7.07 -2.84 -11.33
CA ILE A 340 6.30 -4.05 -11.67
C ILE A 340 6.89 -4.69 -12.94
N GLY A 341 7.40 -5.91 -12.84
CA GLY A 341 7.88 -6.65 -14.01
C GLY A 341 9.00 -7.65 -13.73
N TRP A 342 9.50 -8.26 -14.80
CA TRP A 342 10.65 -9.15 -14.75
C TRP A 342 11.95 -8.37 -14.52
N VAL A 343 12.83 -8.89 -13.67
CA VAL A 343 14.09 -8.23 -13.29
C VAL A 343 15.19 -8.60 -14.27
N PRO A 344 15.83 -7.64 -14.95
CA PRO A 344 16.99 -7.91 -15.81
C PRO A 344 18.10 -8.66 -15.05
N GLY A 345 18.67 -9.67 -15.70
CA GLY A 345 19.76 -10.50 -15.17
C GLY A 345 19.33 -11.76 -14.41
N ILE A 346 18.04 -11.90 -14.05
CA ILE A 346 17.46 -13.13 -13.50
C ILE A 346 16.11 -13.43 -14.17
N ASP A 347 16.10 -14.41 -15.07
CA ASP A 347 15.01 -14.65 -16.03
C ASP A 347 13.67 -15.00 -15.40
N ASN A 348 13.69 -15.61 -14.20
CA ASN A 348 12.49 -16.06 -13.50
C ASN A 348 12.19 -15.29 -12.22
N LEU A 349 12.75 -14.07 -12.08
CA LEU A 349 12.49 -13.18 -10.97
C LEU A 349 11.60 -12.02 -11.40
N PHE A 350 10.41 -11.96 -10.82
CA PHE A 350 9.45 -10.86 -10.95
C PHE A 350 9.50 -9.96 -9.71
N VAL A 351 9.27 -8.66 -9.87
CA VAL A 351 9.10 -7.73 -8.75
C VAL A 351 7.77 -6.98 -8.88
N GLY A 352 7.15 -6.70 -7.74
CA GLY A 352 6.00 -5.81 -7.63
C GLY A 352 6.13 -5.02 -6.33
N THR A 353 6.36 -3.71 -6.40
CA THR A 353 6.57 -2.88 -5.20
C THR A 353 6.37 -1.39 -5.47
N SER A 354 6.51 -0.57 -4.41
CA SER A 354 6.42 0.90 -4.47
C SER A 354 5.11 1.44 -5.06
N LEU A 355 3.98 0.81 -4.75
CA LEU A 355 2.66 1.34 -5.10
C LEU A 355 2.33 2.55 -4.21
N VAL A 356 2.11 3.71 -4.80
CA VAL A 356 1.71 4.92 -4.06
C VAL A 356 0.23 4.82 -3.63
N ILE A 357 -0.66 4.48 -4.57
CA ILE A 357 -2.12 4.39 -4.35
C ILE A 357 -2.52 2.93 -4.12
N THR A 358 -1.89 2.30 -3.13
CA THR A 358 -1.88 0.84 -2.99
C THR A 358 -3.28 0.23 -2.90
N ILE A 359 -4.14 0.70 -1.98
CA ILE A 359 -5.43 0.02 -1.73
C ILE A 359 -6.31 0.05 -2.98
N THR A 360 -6.39 1.19 -3.66
CA THR A 360 -7.18 1.36 -4.88
C THR A 360 -6.71 0.46 -6.00
N THR A 361 -5.39 0.33 -6.18
CA THR A 361 -4.81 -0.28 -7.38
C THR A 361 -4.52 -1.78 -7.23
N VAL A 362 -4.31 -2.29 -6.02
CA VAL A 362 -3.96 -3.71 -5.78
C VAL A 362 -4.95 -4.71 -6.40
N PRO A 363 -6.28 -4.56 -6.29
CA PRO A 363 -7.21 -5.53 -6.88
C PRO A 363 -7.00 -5.69 -8.38
N LEU A 364 -6.81 -4.59 -9.11
CA LEU A 364 -6.59 -4.58 -10.55
C LEU A 364 -5.17 -5.03 -10.93
N LEU A 365 -4.15 -4.41 -10.33
CA LEU A 365 -2.76 -4.66 -10.70
C LEU A 365 -2.31 -6.08 -10.39
N SER A 366 -2.86 -6.69 -9.34
CA SER A 366 -2.55 -8.08 -9.02
C SER A 366 -3.10 -9.08 -10.05
N GLU A 367 -4.24 -8.79 -10.69
CA GLU A 367 -4.76 -9.57 -11.82
C GLU A 367 -3.81 -9.52 -13.00
N TRP A 368 -3.36 -8.30 -13.34
CA TRP A 368 -2.43 -8.08 -14.45
C TRP A 368 -1.06 -8.71 -14.18
N MET A 369 -0.53 -8.56 -12.96
CA MET A 369 0.71 -9.23 -12.55
C MET A 369 0.59 -10.75 -12.62
N ALA A 370 -0.54 -11.34 -12.24
CA ALA A 370 -0.73 -12.79 -12.35
C ALA A 370 -0.70 -13.25 -13.83
N LEU A 371 -1.30 -12.47 -14.74
CA LEU A 371 -1.19 -12.72 -16.20
C LEU A 371 0.27 -12.64 -16.66
N MET A 372 0.98 -11.57 -16.32
CA MET A 372 2.39 -11.37 -16.69
C MET A 372 3.30 -12.49 -16.16
N ILE A 373 3.12 -12.90 -14.90
CA ILE A 373 3.86 -14.01 -14.28
C ILE A 373 3.57 -15.32 -15.04
N GLN A 374 2.37 -15.52 -15.55
CA GLN A 374 2.01 -16.68 -16.37
C GLN A 374 2.45 -16.55 -17.84
N GLY A 375 3.17 -15.50 -18.22
CA GLY A 375 3.62 -15.27 -19.60
C GLY A 375 2.50 -14.79 -20.54
N LYS A 376 1.39 -14.30 -19.97
CA LYS A 376 0.27 -13.69 -20.72
C LYS A 376 0.43 -12.17 -20.70
N GLN A 377 -0.13 -11.51 -21.72
CA GLN A 377 -0.17 -10.04 -21.76
C GLN A 377 -1.20 -9.50 -20.77
N SER A 378 -0.85 -8.38 -20.12
CA SER A 378 -1.81 -7.54 -19.39
C SER A 378 -2.74 -6.82 -20.37
N PRO A 379 -3.94 -6.38 -19.94
CA PRO A 379 -4.87 -5.65 -20.80
C PRO A 379 -4.34 -4.32 -21.35
N VAL A 380 -3.36 -3.73 -20.68
CA VAL A 380 -2.64 -2.51 -21.07
C VAL A 380 -1.14 -2.73 -20.94
N SER A 381 -0.32 -1.93 -21.64
CA SER A 381 1.14 -2.00 -21.47
C SER A 381 1.52 -1.56 -20.04
N MET A 382 2.50 -2.27 -19.47
CA MET A 382 3.08 -2.01 -18.16
C MET A 382 4.55 -1.59 -18.25
N ASP A 383 5.01 -1.23 -19.46
CA ASP A 383 6.42 -0.93 -19.74
C ASP A 383 6.93 0.26 -18.92
N GLU A 384 6.08 1.26 -18.67
CA GLU A 384 6.38 2.43 -17.83
C GLU A 384 6.66 2.04 -16.37
N TYR A 385 6.17 0.89 -15.91
CA TYR A 385 6.43 0.36 -14.56
C TYR A 385 7.48 -0.74 -14.55
N SER A 386 8.01 -1.14 -15.70
CA SER A 386 9.01 -2.21 -15.83
C SER A 386 10.30 -1.86 -15.09
N PRO A 387 10.98 -2.83 -14.44
CA PRO A 387 12.33 -2.65 -13.91
C PRO A 387 13.37 -2.24 -14.96
N THR A 388 13.12 -2.54 -16.25
CA THR A 388 14.02 -2.17 -17.36
C THR A 388 14.15 -0.67 -17.55
N ARG A 389 13.18 0.14 -17.09
CA ARG A 389 13.24 1.61 -17.22
C ARG A 389 14.42 2.25 -16.47
N PHE A 390 14.95 1.54 -15.47
CA PHE A 390 16.13 1.95 -14.70
C PHE A 390 17.41 1.21 -15.11
N ALA A 391 17.34 0.31 -16.08
CA ALA A 391 18.55 -0.33 -16.59
C ALA A 391 19.35 0.73 -17.36
N VAL A 392 20.62 0.90 -16.99
CA VAL A 392 21.56 1.66 -17.82
C VAL A 392 21.72 0.87 -19.13
N PRO A 393 21.59 1.48 -20.32
CA PRO A 393 21.88 0.80 -21.57
C PRO A 393 23.26 0.15 -21.50
N ALA A 394 23.39 -1.11 -21.93
CA ALA A 394 24.71 -1.70 -22.11
C ALA A 394 25.46 -0.84 -23.14
N LEU A 395 26.56 -0.23 -22.71
CA LEU A 395 27.47 0.54 -23.56
C LEU A 395 28.10 -0.34 -24.65
#